data_AF-A0ABD2X7T7-F1
#
_entry.id   AF-A0ABD2X7T7-F1
#
_cell.length_a   1.000
_cell.length_b   1.000
_cell.length_c   1.000
_cell.angle_alpha   90.00
_cell.angle_beta   90.00
_cell.angle_gamma   90.00
#
_symmetry.space_group_name_H-M   'P 1'
#
loop_
_entity.id
_entity.type
_entity.pdbx_description
1 polymer ?
#
loop_
_entity_poly.entity_id
_entity_poly.type
_entity_poly.pdbx_seq_one_letter_code
_entity_poly.pdbx_strand_id
1 'polypeptide(L)'
;MGSGDYEVKSYFSRKRRWTEHEKKSLLVALRSHGSSDIEKLKEHLPNKTTKSIQQMIKKYKAIADLGKKDIYSPLDVWVRSGIFDAESNMISEALLFIYLFEKHPPPNQTAGFDIKNVYKFMYEAATGEPTTNLSRKTAYMLKDLIYTVDREFDGNLMETTDWLISELACADSERCYKKKKRNTDSDENTNTGQNSN
;
A
#
# COMPACT_ATOMS: atom_id res chain seq x y z
N MET A 1 -21.52 57.55 9.03
CA MET A 1 -21.61 56.22 8.39
C MET A 1 -20.78 55.27 9.24
N GLY A 2 -21.43 54.50 10.11
CA GLY A 2 -20.76 53.54 10.98
C GLY A 2 -20.81 52.15 10.33
N SER A 3 -19.66 51.68 9.86
CA SER A 3 -19.50 50.29 9.42
C SER A 3 -19.42 49.42 10.67
N GLY A 4 -20.51 48.71 10.98
CA GLY A 4 -20.53 47.72 12.04
C GLY A 4 -19.83 46.45 11.55
N ASP A 5 -18.73 46.10 12.17
CA ASP A 5 -18.07 44.82 11.96
C ASP A 5 -18.91 43.70 12.60
N TYR A 6 -19.64 42.97 11.77
CA TYR A 6 -20.40 41.80 12.19
C TYR A 6 -19.44 40.62 12.34
N GLU A 7 -18.94 40.42 13.55
CA GLU A 7 -18.13 39.25 13.91
C GLU A 7 -19.01 37.98 13.83
N VAL A 8 -18.85 37.22 12.74
CA VAL A 8 -19.52 35.94 12.54
C VAL A 8 -18.91 34.90 13.50
N LYS A 9 -19.50 34.78 14.69
CA LYS A 9 -19.16 33.72 15.65
C LYS A 9 -19.54 32.37 15.05
N SER A 10 -18.53 31.62 14.62
CA SER A 10 -18.65 30.23 14.17
C SER A 10 -18.98 29.34 15.37
N TYR A 11 -20.26 29.01 15.56
CA TYR A 11 -20.76 28.13 16.61
C TYR A 11 -20.57 26.63 16.30
N PHE A 12 -19.67 26.26 15.41
CA PHE A 12 -19.34 24.85 15.21
C PHE A 12 -18.38 24.38 16.30
N SER A 13 -18.94 23.97 17.44
CA SER A 13 -18.17 23.28 18.47
C SER A 13 -17.52 22.04 17.84
N ARG A 14 -16.21 22.07 17.62
CA ARG A 14 -15.45 20.94 17.07
C ARG A 14 -15.67 19.76 18.03
N LYS A 15 -16.34 18.70 17.58
CA LYS A 15 -16.51 17.47 18.38
C LYS A 15 -15.12 16.99 18.79
N ARG A 16 -14.84 17.05 20.10
CA ARG A 16 -13.53 16.73 20.65
C ARG A 16 -13.21 15.25 20.37
N ARG A 17 -12.17 15.00 19.57
CA ARG A 17 -11.72 13.65 19.19
C ARG A 17 -11.39 12.82 20.44
N TRP A 18 -11.54 11.51 20.34
CA TRP A 18 -11.14 10.55 21.38
C TRP A 18 -9.63 10.30 21.31
N THR A 19 -8.93 10.52 22.41
CA THR A 19 -7.50 10.19 22.51
C THR A 19 -7.29 8.71 22.76
N GLU A 20 -6.09 8.20 22.48
CA GLU A 20 -5.74 6.80 22.76
C GLU A 20 -5.87 6.45 24.24
N HIS A 21 -5.53 7.37 25.14
CA HIS A 21 -5.71 7.17 26.56
C HIS A 21 -7.19 7.02 26.93
N GLU A 22 -8.07 7.88 26.41
CA GLU A 22 -9.52 7.77 26.64
C GLU A 22 -10.10 6.48 26.08
N LYS A 23 -9.64 6.03 24.90
CA LYS A 23 -10.05 4.74 24.33
C LYS A 23 -9.63 3.57 25.21
N LYS A 24 -8.39 3.56 25.72
CA LYS A 24 -7.88 2.54 26.65
C LYS A 24 -8.68 2.53 27.95
N SER A 25 -8.92 3.70 28.55
CA SER A 25 -9.73 3.83 29.77
C SER A 25 -11.16 3.33 29.56
N LEU A 26 -11.78 3.61 28.40
CA LEU A 26 -13.08 3.06 28.04
C LEU A 26 -13.07 1.53 28.01
N LEU A 27 -12.06 0.91 27.40
CA LEU A 27 -11.96 -0.55 27.32
C LEU A 27 -11.77 -1.20 28.71
N VAL A 28 -10.96 -0.59 29.58
CA VAL A 28 -10.79 -1.05 30.96
C VAL A 28 -12.11 -0.96 31.73
N ALA A 29 -12.80 0.17 31.65
CA ALA A 29 -14.08 0.36 32.32
C ALA A 29 -15.18 -0.58 31.79
N LEU A 30 -15.23 -0.81 30.47
CA LEU A 30 -16.14 -1.78 29.86
C LEU A 30 -15.87 -3.22 30.31
N ARG A 31 -14.60 -3.57 30.53
CA ARG A 31 -14.22 -4.88 31.07
C ARG A 31 -14.70 -5.09 32.50
N SER A 32 -14.64 -4.04 33.33
CA SER A 32 -15.00 -4.11 34.75
C SER A 32 -16.50 -4.00 35.01
N HIS A 33 -17.22 -3.17 34.24
CA HIS A 33 -18.62 -2.80 34.53
C HIS A 33 -19.60 -3.18 33.42
N GLY A 34 -19.13 -3.63 32.26
CA GLY A 34 -19.96 -3.90 31.11
C GLY A 34 -20.47 -2.62 30.41
N SER A 35 -21.28 -2.80 29.36
CA SER A 35 -21.76 -1.69 28.51
C SER A 35 -23.02 -0.99 29.02
N SER A 36 -23.68 -1.55 30.04
CA SER A 36 -24.99 -1.07 30.52
C SER A 36 -24.86 -0.01 31.61
N ASP A 37 -23.73 0.03 32.32
CA ASP A 37 -23.51 0.92 33.47
C ASP A 37 -22.75 2.19 33.05
N ILE A 38 -23.46 3.09 32.36
CA ILE A 38 -22.87 4.31 31.78
C ILE A 38 -22.36 5.29 32.85
N GLU A 39 -22.95 5.30 34.04
CA GLU A 39 -22.52 6.20 35.11
C GLU A 39 -21.13 5.79 35.62
N LYS A 40 -20.86 4.49 35.84
CA LYS A 40 -19.51 4.02 36.19
C LYS A 40 -18.48 4.24 35.07
N LEU A 41 -18.91 4.12 33.81
CA LEU A 41 -18.06 4.43 32.65
C LEU A 41 -17.68 5.92 32.61
N LYS A 42 -18.58 6.81 33.07
CA LYS A 42 -18.38 8.24 33.12
C LYS A 42 -17.39 8.65 34.22
N GLU A 43 -17.34 7.94 35.34
CA GLU A 43 -16.31 8.14 36.38
C GLU A 43 -14.89 7.97 35.82
N HIS A 44 -14.72 7.04 34.88
CA HIS A 44 -13.43 6.76 34.23
C HIS A 44 -13.13 7.73 33.06
N LEU A 45 -14.15 8.46 32.59
CA LEU A 45 -14.11 9.32 31.42
C LEU A 45 -14.81 10.66 31.72
N PRO A 46 -14.34 11.43 32.72
CA PRO A 46 -15.03 12.64 33.18
C PRO A 46 -15.14 13.71 32.09
N ASN A 47 -14.23 13.67 31.11
CA ASN A 47 -14.17 14.61 30.00
C ASN A 47 -15.07 14.23 28.81
N LYS A 48 -15.78 13.10 28.87
CA LYS A 48 -16.69 12.65 27.81
C LYS A 48 -18.14 12.71 28.26
N THR A 49 -19.00 13.15 27.36
CA THR A 49 -20.44 13.15 27.59
C THR A 49 -20.99 11.73 27.51
N THR A 50 -22.05 11.44 28.26
CA THR A 50 -22.81 10.17 28.22
C THR A 50 -23.14 9.76 26.78
N LYS A 51 -23.57 10.72 25.94
CA LYS A 51 -23.87 10.50 24.53
C LYS A 51 -22.64 10.09 23.71
N SER A 52 -21.48 10.70 23.96
CA SER A 52 -20.22 10.35 23.30
C SER A 52 -19.76 8.95 23.69
N ILE A 53 -19.88 8.59 24.98
CA ILE A 53 -19.56 7.25 25.49
C ILE A 53 -20.46 6.20 24.83
N GLN A 54 -21.78 6.42 24.80
CA GLN A 54 -22.73 5.52 24.12
C GLN A 54 -22.44 5.36 22.63
N GLN A 55 -22.09 6.45 21.93
CA GLN A 55 -21.69 6.39 20.53
C GLN A 55 -20.45 5.53 20.33
N MET A 56 -19.47 5.68 21.23
CA MET A 56 -18.21 4.93 21.14
C MET A 56 -18.41 3.44 21.46
N ILE A 57 -19.25 3.12 22.44
CA ILE A 57 -19.68 1.74 22.73
C ILE A 57 -20.38 1.13 21.52
N LYS A 58 -21.30 1.86 20.90
CA LYS A 58 -22.00 1.40 19.68
C LYS A 58 -21.00 1.15 18.54
N LYS A 59 -20.01 2.03 18.35
CA LYS A 59 -18.94 1.85 17.36
C LYS A 59 -18.15 0.57 17.63
N TYR A 60 -17.69 0.34 18.85
CA TYR A 60 -16.94 -0.87 19.19
C TYR A 60 -17.76 -2.14 19.09
N LYS A 61 -19.05 -2.10 19.46
CA LYS A 61 -19.96 -3.22 19.27
C LYS A 61 -20.12 -3.56 17.79
N ALA A 62 -20.31 -2.55 16.93
CA ALA A 62 -20.38 -2.76 15.49
C ALA A 62 -19.08 -3.36 14.91
N ILE A 63 -17.91 -2.89 15.36
CA ILE A 63 -16.61 -3.46 14.96
C ILE A 63 -16.48 -4.93 15.42
N ALA A 64 -16.85 -5.23 16.65
CA ALA A 64 -16.81 -6.59 17.18
C ALA A 64 -17.80 -7.53 16.45
N ASP A 65 -18.99 -7.03 16.09
CA ASP A 65 -19.99 -7.80 15.37
C ASP A 65 -19.64 -7.97 13.88
N LEU A 66 -18.85 -7.04 13.30
CA LEU A 66 -18.23 -7.26 11.99
C LEU A 66 -17.33 -8.50 12.05
N GLY A 67 -16.40 -8.57 13.02
CA GLY A 67 -15.48 -9.71 13.16
C GLY A 67 -16.11 -11.08 13.43
N LYS A 68 -17.42 -11.15 13.71
CA LYS A 68 -18.17 -12.42 13.93
C LYS A 68 -18.85 -12.96 12.68
N LYS A 69 -19.02 -12.14 11.63
CA LYS A 69 -19.49 -12.64 10.34
C LYS A 69 -18.34 -13.42 9.69
N ASP A 70 -18.65 -14.42 8.86
CA ASP A 70 -17.66 -15.08 7.99
C ASP A 70 -17.04 -14.02 7.07
N ILE A 71 -16.04 -13.32 7.59
CA ILE A 71 -15.28 -12.32 6.87
C ILE A 71 -14.10 -13.08 6.29
N TYR A 72 -14.07 -13.15 4.96
CA TYR A 72 -13.09 -13.92 4.21
C TYR A 72 -11.66 -13.35 4.27
N SER A 73 -11.45 -12.14 4.84
CA SER A 73 -10.11 -11.59 4.99
C SER A 73 -9.99 -10.57 6.14
N PRO A 74 -8.91 -10.62 6.96
CA PRO A 74 -8.55 -9.56 7.89
C PRO A 74 -8.55 -8.15 7.27
N LEU A 75 -8.32 -8.02 5.96
CA LEU A 75 -8.41 -6.75 5.24
C LEU A 75 -9.81 -6.15 5.26
N ASP A 76 -10.86 -6.97 5.12
CA ASP A 76 -12.25 -6.49 5.15
C ASP A 76 -12.63 -5.95 6.53
N VAL A 77 -12.15 -6.60 7.61
CA VAL A 77 -12.30 -6.10 8.99
C VAL A 77 -11.57 -4.78 9.15
N TRP A 78 -10.36 -4.72 8.61
CA TRP A 78 -9.45 -3.60 8.76
C TRP A 78 -9.96 -2.35 8.02
N VAL A 79 -10.37 -2.47 6.74
CA VAL A 79 -10.96 -1.39 5.93
C VAL A 79 -12.24 -0.82 6.57
N ARG A 80 -13.09 -1.67 7.14
CA ARG A 80 -14.37 -1.25 7.73
C ARG A 80 -14.26 -0.65 9.13
N SER A 81 -13.09 -0.69 9.76
CA SER A 81 -12.88 -0.24 11.14
C SER A 81 -13.05 1.29 11.33
N GLY A 82 -12.94 2.07 10.25
CA GLY A 82 -13.06 3.53 10.30
C GLY A 82 -12.05 4.15 11.27
N ILE A 83 -10.84 3.58 11.31
CA ILE A 83 -9.72 4.02 12.15
C ILE A 83 -8.95 5.17 11.47
N PHE A 84 -9.20 5.45 10.19
CA PHE A 84 -8.22 6.18 9.37
C PHE A 84 -8.62 7.61 8.96
N ASP A 85 -7.62 8.49 8.92
CA ASP A 85 -7.64 9.86 8.38
C ASP A 85 -7.08 9.84 6.94
N ALA A 86 -7.51 10.78 6.09
CA ALA A 86 -7.12 10.86 4.66
C ALA A 86 -5.60 11.05 4.42
N GLU A 87 -4.83 11.35 5.46
CA GLU A 87 -3.37 11.50 5.42
C GLU A 87 -2.61 10.18 5.72
N SER A 88 -3.31 9.13 6.12
CA SER A 88 -2.68 7.83 6.39
C SER A 88 -2.42 7.07 5.09
N ASN A 89 -1.21 6.53 4.97
CA ASN A 89 -0.71 5.80 3.80
C ASN A 89 -1.33 4.39 3.72
N MET A 90 -2.66 4.29 3.79
CA MET A 90 -3.43 3.04 3.91
C MET A 90 -3.14 2.06 2.77
N ILE A 91 -2.80 2.59 1.60
CA ILE A 91 -2.48 1.80 0.42
C ILE A 91 -1.18 1.03 0.65
N SER A 92 -0.12 1.68 1.16
CA SER A 92 1.15 0.98 1.41
C SER A 92 1.01 -0.07 2.51
N GLU A 93 0.34 0.26 3.62
CA GLU A 93 0.07 -0.71 4.69
C GLU A 93 -0.76 -1.92 4.21
N ALA A 94 -1.78 -1.68 3.37
CA ALA A 94 -2.57 -2.76 2.77
C ALA A 94 -1.70 -3.65 1.86
N LEU A 95 -0.85 -3.07 1.02
CA LEU A 95 0.10 -3.79 0.16
C LEU A 95 1.06 -4.66 0.98
N LEU A 96 1.57 -4.14 2.11
CA LEU A 96 2.41 -4.89 3.03
C LEU A 96 1.66 -6.08 3.64
N PHE A 97 0.42 -5.88 4.07
CA PHE A 97 -0.38 -6.97 4.65
C PHE A 97 -0.77 -8.03 3.64
N ILE A 98 -1.08 -7.65 2.41
CA ILE A 98 -1.29 -8.60 1.32
C ILE A 98 -0.03 -9.45 1.16
N TYR A 99 1.15 -8.82 1.05
CA TYR A 99 2.42 -9.54 0.95
C TYR A 99 2.69 -10.49 2.12
N LEU A 100 2.43 -10.07 3.36
CA LEU A 100 2.75 -10.82 4.57
C LEU A 100 1.76 -11.94 4.89
N PHE A 101 0.46 -11.71 4.66
CA PHE A 101 -0.59 -12.53 5.25
C PHE A 101 -1.49 -13.24 4.23
N GLU A 102 -1.51 -12.83 2.97
CA GLU A 102 -2.28 -13.55 1.96
C GLU A 102 -1.56 -14.79 1.43
N LYS A 103 -2.36 -15.78 1.04
CA LYS A 103 -1.87 -16.97 0.34
C LYS A 103 -1.72 -16.64 -1.14
N HIS A 104 -0.48 -16.42 -1.56
CA HIS A 104 -0.16 -16.17 -2.95
C HIS A 104 0.08 -17.46 -3.72
N PRO A 105 -0.47 -17.63 -4.92
CA PRO A 105 -0.12 -18.75 -5.78
C PRO A 105 1.38 -18.69 -6.14
N PRO A 106 2.11 -19.82 -6.07
CA PRO A 106 3.50 -19.87 -6.50
C PRO A 106 3.65 -19.57 -8.00
N PRO A 107 4.83 -19.12 -8.48
CA PRO A 107 5.04 -18.76 -9.89
C PRO A 107 4.62 -19.83 -10.90
N ASN A 108 4.75 -21.12 -10.58
CA ASN A 108 4.32 -22.21 -11.46
C ASN A 108 2.79 -22.27 -11.67
N GLN A 109 2.00 -21.66 -10.80
CA GLN A 109 0.54 -21.54 -10.91
C GLN A 109 0.09 -20.22 -11.56
N THR A 110 1.01 -19.31 -11.82
CA THR A 110 0.77 -17.97 -12.39
C THR A 110 1.59 -17.74 -13.64
N ALA A 111 1.75 -18.77 -14.49
CA ALA A 111 2.53 -18.68 -15.73
C ALA A 111 3.98 -18.15 -15.54
N GLY A 112 4.56 -18.28 -14.36
CA GLY A 112 5.90 -17.81 -14.00
C GLY A 112 5.94 -16.41 -13.35
N PHE A 113 4.80 -15.80 -13.00
CA PHE A 113 4.74 -14.49 -12.37
C PHE A 113 4.84 -14.58 -10.84
N ASP A 114 5.75 -13.81 -10.25
CA ASP A 114 5.87 -13.72 -8.80
C ASP A 114 4.97 -12.62 -8.22
N ILE A 115 3.69 -12.95 -8.05
CA ILE A 115 2.66 -12.02 -7.57
C ILE A 115 2.93 -11.57 -6.14
N LYS A 116 3.49 -12.44 -5.31
CA LYS A 116 3.83 -12.11 -3.93
C LYS A 116 4.83 -10.95 -3.88
N ASN A 117 5.92 -11.05 -4.64
CA ASN A 117 6.95 -10.01 -4.65
C ASN A 117 6.51 -8.72 -5.37
N VAL A 118 5.47 -8.78 -6.23
CA VAL A 118 4.84 -7.56 -6.78
C VAL A 118 4.22 -6.71 -5.67
N TYR A 119 3.50 -7.30 -4.72
CA TYR A 119 2.93 -6.55 -3.59
C TYR A 119 4.02 -5.94 -2.69
N LYS A 120 5.12 -6.67 -2.49
CA LYS A 120 6.29 -6.15 -1.76
C LYS A 120 6.93 -4.95 -2.46
N PHE A 121 7.16 -5.05 -3.77
CA PHE A 121 7.68 -3.96 -4.59
C PHE A 121 6.79 -2.72 -4.51
N MET A 122 5.47 -2.88 -4.68
CA MET A 122 4.54 -1.75 -4.63
C MET A 122 4.49 -1.09 -3.25
N TYR A 123 4.59 -1.88 -2.17
CA TYR A 123 4.72 -1.35 -0.82
C TYR A 123 5.98 -0.49 -0.68
N GLU A 124 7.14 -1.02 -1.04
CA GLU A 124 8.44 -0.34 -0.92
C GLU A 124 8.46 0.94 -1.76
N ALA A 125 7.93 0.89 -2.98
CA ALA A 125 7.79 2.05 -3.85
C ALA A 125 6.87 3.12 -3.23
N ALA A 126 5.75 2.73 -2.62
CA ALA A 126 4.80 3.66 -1.99
C ALA A 126 5.30 4.27 -0.67
N THR A 127 6.32 3.68 -0.03
CA THR A 127 6.94 4.20 1.20
C THR A 127 8.29 4.87 0.95
N GLY A 128 8.83 4.83 -0.27
CA GLY A 128 10.16 5.34 -0.59
C GLY A 128 11.30 4.47 -0.06
N GLU A 129 11.03 3.19 0.19
CA GLU A 129 12.03 2.19 0.61
C GLU A 129 12.72 1.59 -0.63
N PRO A 130 13.92 0.99 -0.47
CA PRO A 130 14.59 0.28 -1.56
C PRO A 130 13.70 -0.83 -2.14
N THR A 131 13.51 -0.80 -3.45
CA THR A 131 12.56 -1.67 -4.15
C THR A 131 13.10 -3.09 -4.34
N THR A 132 12.23 -4.08 -4.14
CA THR A 132 12.54 -5.49 -4.37
C THR A 132 12.74 -5.76 -5.84
N ASN A 133 13.86 -6.38 -6.19
CA ASN A 133 14.15 -6.73 -7.58
C ASN A 133 13.20 -7.83 -8.07
N LEU A 134 12.41 -7.50 -9.09
CA LEU A 134 11.45 -8.44 -9.71
C LEU A 134 12.11 -9.22 -10.85
N SER A 135 11.63 -10.43 -11.10
CA SER A 135 12.03 -11.14 -12.33
C SER A 135 11.64 -10.31 -13.55
N ARG A 136 12.44 -10.36 -14.63
CA ARG A 136 12.15 -9.64 -15.88
C ARG A 136 10.72 -9.86 -16.37
N LYS A 137 10.24 -11.10 -16.28
CA LYS A 137 8.88 -11.48 -16.68
C LYS A 137 7.81 -10.83 -15.79
N THR A 138 8.04 -10.83 -14.48
CA THR A 138 7.15 -10.18 -13.50
C THR A 138 7.14 -8.66 -13.67
N ALA A 139 8.30 -8.04 -13.91
CA ALA A 139 8.45 -6.60 -14.10
C ALA A 139 7.70 -6.11 -15.35
N TYR A 140 7.81 -6.82 -16.48
CA TYR A 140 7.04 -6.49 -17.68
C TYR A 140 5.53 -6.58 -17.46
N MET A 141 5.07 -7.64 -16.79
CA MET A 141 3.65 -7.80 -16.46
C MET A 141 3.15 -6.62 -15.62
N LEU A 142 3.90 -6.24 -14.58
CA LEU A 142 3.53 -5.10 -13.73
C LEU A 142 3.54 -3.77 -14.50
N LYS A 143 4.53 -3.58 -15.38
CA LYS A 143 4.59 -2.42 -16.29
C LYS A 143 3.36 -2.32 -17.20
N ASP A 144 2.94 -3.43 -17.81
CA ASP A 144 1.76 -3.48 -18.66
C ASP A 144 0.47 -3.16 -17.88
N LEU A 145 0.36 -3.63 -16.63
CA LEU A 145 -0.75 -3.32 -15.75
C LEU A 145 -0.79 -1.83 -15.37
N ILE A 146 0.36 -1.23 -15.04
CA ILE A 146 0.45 0.20 -14.72
C ILE A 146 -0.01 1.04 -15.92
N TYR A 147 0.46 0.75 -17.13
CA TYR A 147 -0.01 1.46 -18.33
C TYR A 147 -1.50 1.27 -18.61
N THR A 148 -2.03 0.08 -18.30
CA THR A 148 -3.47 -0.18 -18.46
C THR A 148 -4.26 0.70 -17.50
N VAL A 149 -3.84 0.82 -16.24
CA VAL A 149 -4.50 1.68 -15.26
C VAL A 149 -4.36 3.16 -15.62
N ASP A 150 -3.17 3.60 -16.02
CA ASP A 150 -2.88 4.99 -16.42
C ASP A 150 -3.76 5.44 -17.58
N ARG A 151 -3.94 4.58 -18.59
CA ARG A 151 -4.83 4.84 -19.74
C ARG A 151 -6.31 4.96 -19.37
N GLU A 152 -6.76 4.26 -18.33
CA GLU A 152 -8.15 4.27 -17.90
C GLU A 152 -8.44 5.43 -16.91
N PHE A 153 -7.42 6.19 -16.52
CA PHE A 153 -7.52 7.28 -15.56
C PHE A 153 -7.29 8.64 -16.25
N ASP A 154 -8.31 9.49 -16.32
CA ASP A 154 -8.23 10.85 -16.91
C ASP A 154 -7.40 11.86 -16.07
N GLY A 155 -6.64 11.38 -15.09
CA GLY A 155 -5.78 12.21 -14.24
C GLY A 155 -4.39 12.38 -14.84
N ASN A 156 -3.80 13.57 -14.71
CA ASN A 156 -2.41 13.81 -15.11
C ASN A 156 -1.43 13.13 -14.12
N LEU A 157 -1.33 11.80 -14.20
CA LEU A 157 -0.48 10.92 -13.38
C LEU A 157 0.84 10.57 -14.06
N MET A 158 1.13 11.20 -15.21
CA MET A 158 2.24 10.87 -16.10
C MET A 158 3.59 10.82 -15.35
N GLU A 159 3.84 11.74 -14.40
CA GLU A 159 5.06 11.77 -13.59
C GLU A 159 5.21 10.56 -12.64
N THR A 160 4.10 10.06 -12.06
CA THR A 160 4.12 8.90 -11.17
C THR A 160 4.30 7.61 -11.95
N THR A 161 3.62 7.50 -13.09
CA THR A 161 3.75 6.39 -14.01
C THR A 161 5.19 6.28 -14.53
N ASP A 162 5.76 7.38 -15.02
CA ASP A 162 7.14 7.40 -15.52
C ASP A 162 8.17 7.01 -14.44
N TRP A 163 7.99 7.49 -13.20
CA TRP A 163 8.85 7.10 -12.08
C TRP A 163 8.76 5.60 -11.78
N LEU A 164 7.56 5.04 -11.64
CA LEU A 164 7.36 3.60 -11.39
C LEU A 164 7.95 2.74 -12.52
N ILE A 165 7.81 3.18 -13.78
CA ILE A 165 8.40 2.47 -14.92
C ILE A 165 9.92 2.54 -14.88
N SER A 166 10.52 3.63 -14.42
CA SER A 166 11.98 3.76 -14.28
C SER A 166 12.55 2.81 -13.23
N GLU A 167 11.86 2.62 -12.11
CA GLU A 167 12.24 1.65 -11.06
C GLU A 167 12.04 0.19 -11.50
N LEU A 168 11.06 -0.07 -12.36
CA LEU A 168 10.83 -1.39 -12.97
C LEU A 168 11.78 -1.71 -14.12
N ALA A 169 12.45 -0.71 -14.69
CA ALA A 169 13.49 -0.92 -15.67
C ALA A 169 14.71 -1.49 -14.95
N CYS A 170 14.83 -2.82 -14.94
CA CYS A 170 16.02 -3.51 -14.48
C CYS A 170 17.30 -2.82 -15.00
N ALA A 171 18.29 -2.69 -14.12
CA ALA A 171 19.65 -2.25 -14.42
C ALA A 171 20.25 -3.01 -15.63
N ASP A 172 20.04 -2.47 -16.82
CA ASP A 172 20.52 -3.02 -18.09
C ASP A 172 21.91 -2.48 -18.49
N SER A 173 22.71 -1.94 -17.57
CA SER A 173 23.97 -1.30 -17.96
C SER A 173 25.24 -2.18 -17.93
N GLU A 174 25.24 -3.39 -17.36
CA GLU A 174 26.54 -4.10 -17.20
C GLU A 174 26.77 -5.38 -18.02
N ARG A 175 25.80 -5.89 -18.80
CA ARG A 175 26.07 -7.11 -19.59
C ARG A 175 25.38 -7.13 -20.95
N CYS A 176 26.06 -6.57 -21.97
CA CYS A 176 26.01 -6.92 -23.42
C CYS A 176 26.62 -5.74 -24.19
N TYR A 177 27.73 -5.74 -24.94
CA TYR A 177 28.60 -6.73 -25.59
C TYR A 177 30.04 -6.16 -25.57
N LYS A 178 31.04 -6.87 -25.06
CA LYS A 178 32.41 -6.64 -25.55
C LYS A 178 32.49 -7.27 -26.93
N LYS A 179 32.31 -6.45 -27.97
CA LYS A 179 32.47 -6.83 -29.38
C LYS A 179 33.89 -7.39 -29.54
N LYS A 180 34.05 -8.71 -29.53
CA LYS A 180 35.31 -9.37 -29.89
C LYS A 180 35.55 -9.01 -31.35
N LYS A 181 36.49 -8.08 -31.60
CA LYS A 181 36.99 -7.79 -32.95
C LYS A 181 37.37 -9.14 -33.56
N ARG A 182 36.62 -9.56 -34.59
CA ARG A 182 37.12 -10.56 -35.53
C ARG A 182 38.36 -9.94 -36.16
N ASN A 183 39.53 -10.52 -35.90
CA ASN A 183 40.67 -10.31 -36.78
C ASN A 183 40.23 -10.83 -38.14
N THR A 184 39.98 -9.92 -39.06
CA THR A 184 40.02 -10.19 -40.49
C THR A 184 41.50 -10.36 -40.81
N ASP A 185 41.96 -11.62 -40.85
CA ASP A 185 43.16 -11.97 -41.58
C ASP A 185 42.88 -11.66 -43.06
N SER A 186 43.57 -10.63 -43.54
CA SER A 186 43.80 -10.40 -44.95
C SER A 186 45.30 -10.32 -45.10
N ASP A 187 45.91 -11.48 -45.35
CA ASP A 187 47.16 -11.56 -46.09
C ASP A 187 46.96 -12.58 -47.20
N GLU A 188 46.94 -12.06 -48.42
CA GLU A 188 46.94 -12.80 -49.66
C GLU A 188 48.28 -13.53 -49.86
N ASN A 189 48.17 -14.73 -50.42
CA ASN A 189 49.08 -15.35 -51.38
C ASN A 189 50.55 -15.58 -50.99
N THR A 190 50.92 -16.85 -50.92
CA THR A 190 51.78 -17.39 -51.99
C THR A 190 51.56 -18.87 -52.25
N ASN A 191 51.47 -19.12 -53.55
CA ASN A 191 51.22 -20.32 -54.32
C ASN A 191 52.38 -21.34 -54.28
N THR A 192 52.05 -22.63 -54.45
CA THR A 192 52.80 -23.80 -54.99
C THR A 192 52.39 -25.04 -54.17
N GLY A 193 51.91 -26.16 -54.71
CA GLY A 193 51.88 -26.72 -56.05
C GLY A 193 52.26 -28.21 -55.92
N GLN A 194 51.39 -29.11 -56.44
CA GLN A 194 51.66 -30.54 -56.75
C GLN A 194 51.83 -31.52 -55.56
N ASN A 195 51.44 -32.79 -55.59
CA ASN A 195 50.66 -33.65 -56.50
C ASN A 195 50.30 -34.93 -55.72
N SER A 196 49.26 -35.62 -56.17
CA SER A 196 48.82 -36.95 -55.72
C SER A 196 49.80 -38.08 -56.05
N ASN A 197 50.12 -38.93 -55.08
CA ASN A 197 50.01 -40.41 -55.05
C ASN A 197 50.80 -40.99 -53.88
#